data_AF-A0A2S7U4J5-F1
#
_entry.id   AF-A0A2S7U4J5-F1
#
_cell.length_a   1.000
_cell.length_b   1.000
_cell.length_c   1.000
_cell.angle_alpha   90.00
_cell.angle_beta   90.00
_cell.angle_gamma   90.00
#
_symmetry.space_group_name_H-M   'P 1'
#
loop_
_entity.id
_entity.type
_entity.pdbx_description
1 polymer ?
#
loop_
_entity_poly.entity_id
_entity_poly.type
_entity_poly.pdbx_seq_one_letter_code
_entity_poly.pdbx_strand_id
1 'polypeptide(L)'
;MSFDSHSLVLFYKYIINLMKPIYVILSSISLLTLASCSSSTTVANNLNPVIGDKNYPAAYQYKTSTTQVISPYRPHNVIDVKGMRPGHLARDTSTAKRDKAGKPIISTAKIFRIPELKS
;
A
#
# COMPACT_ATOMS: atom_id res chain seq x y z
N MET A 1 9.30 43.14 -66.88
CA MET A 1 10.28 43.17 -65.77
C MET A 1 10.53 41.75 -65.33
N SER A 2 11.74 41.26 -65.61
CA SER A 2 12.22 39.91 -65.32
C SER A 2 12.65 39.84 -63.86
N PHE A 3 12.10 38.91 -63.07
CA PHE A 3 12.56 38.68 -61.71
C PHE A 3 13.86 37.86 -61.76
N ASP A 4 14.94 38.49 -61.29
CA ASP A 4 16.30 37.96 -61.36
C ASP A 4 16.48 36.76 -60.41
N SER A 5 17.12 35.70 -60.91
CA SER A 5 17.35 34.41 -60.23
C SER A 5 18.06 34.57 -58.88
N HIS A 6 18.81 35.66 -58.70
CA HIS A 6 19.50 35.99 -57.46
C HIS A 6 18.57 36.41 -56.31
N SER A 7 17.42 37.03 -56.61
CA SER A 7 16.47 37.44 -55.56
C SER A 7 15.71 36.26 -54.96
N LEU A 8 15.50 35.20 -55.76
CA LEU A 8 14.80 33.98 -55.33
C LEU A 8 15.68 33.10 -54.42
N VAL A 9 16.99 33.05 -54.69
CA VAL A 9 17.99 32.33 -53.86
C VAL A 9 18.14 32.99 -52.48
N LEU A 10 18.11 34.33 -52.41
CA LEU A 10 18.21 35.07 -51.15
C LEU A 10 16.95 34.90 -50.28
N PHE A 11 15.76 34.79 -50.88
CA PHE A 11 14.52 34.49 -50.17
C PHE A 11 14.50 33.07 -49.59
N TYR A 12 14.95 32.07 -50.35
CA TYR A 12 15.08 30.69 -49.86
C TYR A 12 16.12 30.55 -48.74
N LYS A 13 17.23 31.28 -48.83
CA LYS A 13 18.29 31.26 -47.80
C LYS A 13 17.83 31.93 -46.49
N TYR A 14 16.94 32.92 -46.55
CA TYR A 14 16.31 33.54 -45.37
C TYR A 14 15.32 32.59 -44.67
N ILE A 15 14.49 31.86 -45.43
CA ILE A 15 13.55 30.86 -44.87
C ILE A 15 14.30 29.68 -44.23
N ILE A 16 15.38 29.19 -44.85
CA ILE A 16 16.20 28.09 -44.31
C ILE A 16 16.99 28.51 -43.05
N ASN A 17 17.39 29.78 -42.92
CA ASN A 17 18.08 30.30 -41.73
C ASN A 17 17.15 30.71 -40.58
N LEU A 18 15.82 30.77 -40.78
CA LEU A 18 14.86 31.02 -39.70
C LEU A 18 14.50 29.74 -38.91
N MET A 19 14.90 28.56 -39.40
CA MET A 19 14.63 27.24 -38.78
C MET A 19 15.83 26.66 -38.00
N LYS A 20 16.74 27.50 -37.50
CA LYS A 20 17.87 27.10 -36.65
C LYS A 20 18.06 28.18 -35.56
N PRO A 21 17.30 28.17 -34.46
CA PRO A 21 17.39 27.10 -33.47
C PRO A 21 16.07 26.88 -32.72
N ILE A 22 15.18 26.04 -33.26
CA ILE A 22 14.13 25.40 -32.43
C ILE A 22 14.75 24.10 -31.89
N TYR A 23 15.84 24.26 -31.11
CA TYR A 23 16.26 23.24 -30.16
C TYR A 23 15.26 23.32 -29.00
N VAL A 24 14.06 22.79 -29.27
CA VAL A 24 13.11 22.45 -28.22
C VAL A 24 13.82 21.44 -27.36
N ILE A 25 14.21 21.92 -26.18
CA ILE A 25 14.73 21.15 -25.06
C ILE A 25 13.73 20.03 -24.82
N LEU A 26 14.03 18.83 -25.33
CA LEU A 26 13.25 17.64 -25.04
C LEU A 26 13.48 17.32 -23.56
N SER A 27 12.54 17.78 -22.74
CA SER A 27 12.40 17.40 -21.35
C SER A 27 11.99 15.93 -21.26
N SER A 28 12.96 15.02 -21.11
CA SER A 28 12.67 13.70 -20.54
C SER A 28 13.00 13.75 -19.06
N ILE A 29 12.02 14.23 -18.29
CA ILE A 29 12.00 14.17 -16.82
C ILE A 29 12.15 12.71 -16.41
N SER A 30 13.17 12.43 -15.61
CA SER A 30 13.39 11.14 -14.96
C SER A 30 12.19 10.77 -14.08
N LEU A 31 11.23 10.02 -14.61
CA LEU A 31 10.22 9.35 -13.79
C LEU A 31 10.79 8.02 -13.31
N LEU A 32 11.73 8.09 -12.38
CA LEU A 32 12.04 6.99 -11.46
C LEU A 32 10.82 6.81 -10.55
N THR A 33 9.76 6.19 -11.08
CA THR A 33 8.65 5.72 -10.25
C THR A 33 9.18 4.52 -9.50
N LEU A 34 9.72 4.78 -8.31
CA LEU A 34 9.77 3.78 -7.24
C LEU A 34 8.35 3.22 -7.18
N ALA A 35 8.20 1.95 -7.57
CA ALA A 35 7.08 1.14 -7.15
C ALA A 35 7.15 1.08 -5.62
N SER A 36 6.62 2.12 -4.97
CA SER A 36 6.11 2.00 -3.62
C SER A 36 4.97 1.00 -3.77
N CYS A 37 5.30 -0.28 -3.57
CA CYS A 37 4.33 -1.22 -3.04
C CYS A 37 3.94 -0.66 -1.68
N SER A 38 3.07 0.36 -1.71
CA SER A 38 2.20 0.67 -0.60
C SER A 38 1.62 -0.66 -0.22
N SER A 39 2.03 -1.15 0.93
CA SER A 39 1.31 -2.19 1.62
C SER A 39 -0.08 -1.61 1.77
N SER A 40 -0.97 -1.94 0.84
CA SER A 40 -2.39 -1.71 1.01
C SER A 40 -2.77 -2.62 2.15
N THR A 41 -2.58 -2.11 3.36
CA THR A 41 -3.50 -2.37 4.44
C THR A 41 -4.83 -1.81 3.93
N THR A 42 -5.47 -2.60 3.07
CA THR A 42 -6.88 -2.86 3.22
C THR A 42 -7.03 -3.30 4.67
N VAL A 43 -7.16 -2.31 5.55
CA VAL A 43 -7.93 -2.45 6.76
C VAL A 43 -9.29 -2.80 6.19
N ALA A 44 -9.49 -4.10 5.98
CA ALA A 44 -10.81 -4.64 5.81
C ALA A 44 -11.50 -4.21 7.09
N ASN A 45 -12.28 -3.14 6.98
CA ASN A 45 -13.30 -2.77 7.93
C ASN A 45 -14.32 -3.91 7.94
N ASN A 46 -13.91 -5.08 8.41
CA ASN A 46 -14.79 -6.05 9.03
C ASN A 46 -15.10 -5.49 10.42
N LEU A 47 -15.79 -4.34 10.43
CA LEU A 47 -16.62 -3.93 11.54
C LEU A 47 -17.77 -4.94 11.59
N ASN A 48 -17.46 -6.16 12.01
CA ASN A 48 -18.48 -7.02 12.59
C ASN A 48 -18.64 -6.54 14.03
N PRO A 49 -19.88 -6.34 14.49
CA PRO A 49 -20.18 -5.38 15.54
C PRO A 49 -19.51 -5.75 16.86
N VAL A 50 -19.05 -4.68 17.50
CA VAL A 50 -18.92 -4.49 18.94
C VAL A 50 -19.88 -5.40 19.71
N ILE A 51 -19.34 -6.47 20.28
CA ILE A 51 -19.65 -7.05 21.60
C ILE A 51 -18.50 -8.02 21.85
N GLY A 52 -17.77 -7.83 22.95
CA GLY A 52 -16.78 -8.79 23.42
C GLY A 52 -17.51 -10.07 23.83
N ASP A 53 -17.87 -10.90 22.85
CA ASP A 53 -18.42 -12.22 23.11
C ASP A 53 -17.41 -12.96 23.99
N LYS A 54 -17.81 -13.23 25.23
CA LYS A 54 -17.03 -14.02 26.20
C LYS A 54 -16.74 -15.45 25.70
N ASN A 55 -17.33 -15.83 24.57
CA ASN A 55 -17.18 -17.12 23.91
C ASN A 55 -15.83 -17.28 23.20
N TYR A 56 -15.13 -16.19 22.91
CA TYR A 56 -13.80 -16.28 22.30
C TYR A 56 -12.70 -16.27 23.38
N PRO A 57 -11.67 -17.13 23.25
CA PRO A 57 -10.56 -17.13 24.19
C PRO A 57 -9.83 -15.79 24.14
N ALA A 58 -9.42 -15.31 25.32
CA ALA A 58 -8.57 -14.13 25.41
C ALA A 58 -7.13 -14.49 25.04
N ALA A 59 -6.49 -13.63 24.27
CA ALA A 59 -5.05 -13.68 24.06
C ALA A 59 -4.30 -13.30 25.35
N TYR A 60 -3.05 -13.74 25.45
CA TYR A 60 -2.18 -13.39 26.57
C TYR A 60 -1.44 -12.10 26.24
N GLN A 61 -1.13 -11.31 27.26
CA GLN A 61 -0.30 -10.12 27.07
C GLN A 61 1.13 -10.53 26.73
N TYR A 62 1.72 -9.91 25.70
CA TYR A 62 3.13 -10.13 25.39
C TYR A 62 4.00 -9.21 26.24
N LYS A 63 4.62 -9.75 27.29
CA LYS A 63 5.46 -8.99 28.23
C LYS A 63 4.70 -7.77 28.77
N THR A 64 5.30 -6.59 28.72
CA THR A 64 4.70 -5.29 29.07
C THR A 64 4.15 -4.53 27.85
N SER A 65 4.07 -5.18 26.67
CA SER A 65 3.58 -4.53 25.46
C SER A 65 2.08 -4.30 25.52
N THR A 66 1.66 -3.13 25.06
CA THR A 66 0.25 -2.78 24.82
C THR A 66 -0.16 -2.98 23.36
N THR A 67 0.81 -3.20 22.47
CA THR A 67 0.59 -3.37 21.03
C THR A 67 0.80 -4.80 20.57
N GLN A 68 1.26 -5.70 21.44
CA GLN A 68 1.52 -7.10 21.09
C GLN A 68 0.84 -8.04 22.07
N VAL A 69 0.28 -9.11 21.54
CA VAL A 69 -0.38 -10.17 22.31
C VAL A 69 0.06 -11.53 21.79
N ILE A 70 -0.07 -12.55 22.62
CA ILE A 70 0.21 -13.93 22.25
C ILE A 70 -1.13 -14.63 21.97
N SER A 71 -1.25 -15.21 20.78
CA SER A 71 -2.43 -15.97 20.36
C SER A 71 -2.77 -17.09 21.36
N PRO A 72 -4.06 -17.29 21.70
CA PRO A 72 -4.47 -18.43 22.52
C PRO A 72 -4.39 -19.76 21.75
N TYR A 73 -4.23 -19.71 20.42
CA TYR A 73 -4.17 -20.91 19.58
C TYR A 73 -2.73 -21.35 19.34
N ARG A 74 -2.53 -22.67 19.19
CA ARG A 74 -1.22 -23.22 18.84
C ARG A 74 -0.95 -23.10 17.33
N PRO A 75 0.29 -22.78 16.91
CA PRO A 75 1.41 -22.36 17.75
C PRO A 75 1.20 -20.93 18.29
N HIS A 76 1.58 -20.69 19.56
CA HIS A 76 1.32 -19.43 20.29
C HIS A 76 2.09 -18.24 19.71
N ASN A 77 1.60 -17.71 18.59
CA ASN A 77 2.26 -16.65 17.85
C ASN A 77 2.05 -15.29 18.50
N VAL A 78 3.08 -14.44 18.41
CA VAL A 78 2.97 -13.03 18.79
C VAL A 78 2.29 -12.28 17.64
N ILE A 79 1.21 -11.57 17.96
CA ILE A 79 0.39 -10.82 17.02
C ILE A 79 0.48 -9.35 17.38
N ASP A 80 0.73 -8.52 16.36
CA ASP A 80 0.62 -7.06 16.50
C ASP A 80 -0.85 -6.65 16.46
N VAL A 81 -1.27 -5.99 17.53
CA VAL A 81 -2.63 -5.47 17.73
C VAL A 81 -2.66 -3.95 17.84
N LYS A 82 -1.58 -3.26 17.39
CA LYS A 82 -1.51 -1.80 17.37
C LYS A 82 -2.74 -1.19 16.68
N GLY A 83 -3.36 -0.23 17.36
CA GLY A 83 -4.56 0.46 16.89
C GLY A 83 -5.88 -0.28 17.17
N MET A 84 -5.83 -1.50 17.69
CA MET A 84 -7.02 -2.20 18.19
C MET A 84 -7.26 -1.88 19.66
N ARG A 85 -8.53 -1.81 20.07
CA ARG A 85 -8.90 -1.50 21.46
C ARG A 85 -8.82 -2.77 22.33
N PRO A 86 -8.31 -2.69 23.56
CA PRO A 86 -8.41 -3.78 24.53
C PRO A 86 -9.86 -4.26 24.69
N GLY A 87 -10.06 -5.57 24.87
CA GLY A 87 -11.39 -6.18 24.97
C GLY A 87 -12.09 -6.43 23.63
N HIS A 88 -11.62 -5.87 22.51
CA HIS A 88 -12.17 -6.16 21.19
C HIS A 88 -11.67 -7.49 20.63
N LEU A 89 -12.39 -7.96 19.60
CA LEU A 89 -12.05 -9.16 18.85
C LEU A 89 -11.00 -8.86 17.78
N ALA A 90 -10.05 -9.77 17.65
CA ALA A 90 -9.03 -9.79 16.62
C ALA A 90 -8.96 -11.19 15.98
N ARG A 91 -8.22 -11.32 14.89
CA ARG A 91 -8.09 -12.58 14.14
C ARG A 91 -6.64 -13.00 14.07
N ASP A 92 -6.38 -14.29 14.35
CA ASP A 92 -5.05 -14.87 14.21
C ASP A 92 -4.86 -15.38 12.78
N THR A 93 -4.18 -14.58 11.97
CA THR A 93 -3.91 -14.89 10.56
C THR A 93 -3.04 -16.13 10.36
N SER A 94 -2.27 -16.54 11.36
CA SER A 94 -1.48 -17.78 11.30
C SER A 94 -2.34 -19.04 11.28
N THR A 95 -3.59 -18.92 11.75
CA THR A 95 -4.59 -20.01 11.74
C THR A 95 -5.48 -19.98 10.51
N ALA A 96 -5.31 -19.00 9.62
CA ALA A 96 -6.13 -18.88 8.41
C ALA A 96 -5.85 -20.02 7.43
N LYS A 97 -6.90 -20.52 6.78
CA LYS A 97 -6.74 -21.39 5.60
C LYS A 97 -6.07 -20.59 4.48
N ARG A 98 -5.31 -21.27 3.63
CA ARG A 98 -4.71 -20.67 2.45
C ARG A 98 -5.54 -20.99 1.21
N ASP A 99 -5.64 -20.02 0.30
CA ASP A 99 -6.19 -20.24 -1.03
C ASP A 99 -5.22 -21.05 -1.92
N LYS A 100 -5.63 -21.32 -3.17
CA LYS A 100 -4.79 -22.04 -4.14
C LYS A 100 -3.48 -21.32 -4.47
N ALA A 101 -3.42 -20.00 -4.30
CA ALA A 101 -2.24 -19.17 -4.52
C ALA A 101 -1.35 -19.05 -3.25
N GLY A 102 -1.73 -19.72 -2.15
CA GLY A 102 -1.02 -19.68 -0.88
C GLY A 102 -1.33 -18.45 -0.01
N LYS A 103 -2.26 -17.58 -0.43
CA LYS A 103 -2.65 -16.39 0.34
C LYS A 103 -3.60 -16.76 1.47
N PRO A 104 -3.46 -16.16 2.68
CA PRO A 104 -4.35 -16.44 3.79
C PRO A 104 -5.75 -15.86 3.55
N ILE A 105 -6.78 -16.70 3.72
CA ILE A 105 -8.18 -16.31 3.65
C ILE A 105 -8.61 -15.81 5.03
N ILE A 106 -8.52 -14.50 5.26
CA ILE A 106 -8.66 -13.87 6.59
C ILE A 106 -10.00 -14.19 7.28
N SER A 107 -11.09 -14.37 6.52
CA SER A 107 -12.40 -14.74 7.07
C SER A 107 -12.39 -16.10 7.79
N THR A 108 -11.45 -16.98 7.44
CA THR A 108 -11.27 -18.31 8.05
C THR A 108 -10.34 -18.33 9.24
N ALA A 109 -9.67 -17.21 9.54
CA ALA A 109 -8.81 -17.08 10.71
C ALA A 109 -9.63 -17.19 12.01
N LYS A 110 -9.09 -17.88 13.01
CA LYS A 110 -9.70 -17.99 14.33
C LYS A 110 -9.73 -16.61 15.00
N ILE A 111 -10.84 -16.34 15.68
CA ILE A 111 -11.10 -15.08 16.38
C ILE A 111 -10.68 -15.24 17.83
N PHE A 112 -9.99 -14.25 18.38
CA PHE A 112 -9.64 -14.18 19.79
C PHE A 112 -9.95 -12.79 20.34
N ARG A 113 -10.01 -12.67 21.67
CA ARG A 113 -10.22 -11.38 22.33
C ARG A 113 -8.89 -10.77 22.77
N ILE A 114 -8.68 -9.48 22.52
CA ILE A 114 -7.53 -8.73 23.02
C ILE A 114 -7.68 -8.60 24.55
N PRO A 115 -6.65 -8.94 25.36
CA PRO A 115 -6.71 -8.82 26.80
C PRO A 115 -7.03 -7.37 27.21
N GLU A 116 -7.88 -7.23 28.21
CA GLU A 116 -8.10 -5.94 28.85
C GLU A 116 -6.84 -5.58 29.63
N LEU A 117 -6.30 -4.38 29.40
CA LEU A 117 -5.25 -3.84 30.23
C LEU A 117 -5.88 -3.54 31.60
N LYS A 118 -5.56 -4.37 32.60
CA LYS A 118 -5.94 -4.07 33.98
C LYS A 118 -5.18 -2.80 34.38
N SER A 119 -5.93 -1.71 34.58
CA SER A 119 -5.44 -0.49 35.21
C SER A 119 -5.15 -0.70 36.68
#